data_AF-A0A7C2YD95-F1
#
_entry.id   AF-A0A7C2YD95-F1
#
_cell.length_a   1.000
_cell.length_b   1.000
_cell.length_c   1.000
_cell.angle_alpha   90.00
_cell.angle_beta   90.00
_cell.angle_gamma   90.00
#
_symmetry.space_group_name_H-M   'P 1'
#
loop_
_entity.id
_entity.type
_entity.pdbx_description
1 polymer ?
#
loop_
_entity_poly.entity_id
_entity_poly.type
_entity_poly.pdbx_seq_one_letter_code
_entity_poly.pdbx_strand_id
1 'polypeptide(L)'
;MASGTIYFNRDYMIVPAMPAYDPADSGSLSFFQQVFEHELGHEFGLGDMPAPNNDPCLQTPGASIMNGYCGTNDSAGILPSTVTPCDDDEVTQNMGCHQPIGGCPLGYYWDDFFCECFAINPPPDPDPCGGQCTCGAECMPNGECGPYPVECSPIILAVGPSSNYQLTSAAGGVLFDLNADGISEPLAWTRAGDPVAFLVLDRNGNGKIDDGSELFGNHSVLPSGQPATNGFEALAYYDQHSGNGDGVVDSRDAIWASLRLWIDWIHDGISQAGELYRLEDWLIWSISLHFQTVSRRDGYGNVYRLRAPCQVGQQTRFAYDLYFSMKPQKRPN
;
A
#
# COMPACT_ATOMS: atom_id res chain seq x y z
N MET A 1 23.16 -32.55 29.91
CA MET A 1 21.68 -32.67 29.93
C MET A 1 21.22 -32.13 31.28
N ALA A 2 20.70 -30.91 31.31
CA ALA A 2 20.07 -30.39 32.51
C ALA A 2 18.62 -30.86 32.47
N SER A 3 18.22 -31.72 33.41
CA SER A 3 16.81 -32.03 33.65
C SER A 3 16.32 -31.15 34.79
N GLY A 4 15.31 -30.33 34.52
CA GLY A 4 14.56 -29.63 35.56
C GLY A 4 13.39 -30.50 36.01
N THR A 5 13.28 -30.76 37.31
CA THR A 5 12.11 -31.40 37.91
C THR A 5 11.16 -30.31 38.40
N ILE A 6 9.93 -30.30 37.90
CA ILE A 6 8.86 -29.41 38.38
C ILE A 6 8.26 -30.04 39.65
N TYR A 7 8.25 -29.29 40.76
CA TYR A 7 7.65 -29.72 42.02
C TYR A 7 6.26 -29.08 42.15
N PHE A 8 5.21 -29.90 42.21
CA PHE A 8 3.87 -29.43 42.54
C PHE A 8 3.73 -29.37 44.06
N ASN A 9 3.62 -28.16 44.61
CA ASN A 9 3.32 -27.96 46.02
C ASN A 9 1.82 -28.24 46.26
N ARG A 10 1.52 -29.04 47.29
CA ARG A 10 0.18 -29.43 47.71
C ARG A 10 -0.69 -28.24 48.15
N ASP A 11 -0.07 -27.10 48.43
CA ASP A 11 -0.75 -25.96 49.05
C ASP A 11 -1.10 -24.81 48.08
N TYR A 12 -0.64 -24.81 46.83
CA TYR A 12 -0.88 -23.66 45.93
C TYR A 12 -1.20 -23.95 44.46
N MET A 13 -1.19 -25.20 43.99
CA MET A 13 -1.51 -25.45 42.57
C MET A 13 -2.26 -26.75 42.24
N ILE A 14 -2.62 -27.59 43.21
CA ILE A 14 -3.46 -28.76 42.91
C ILE A 14 -4.51 -28.87 44.01
N VAL A 15 -5.77 -28.63 43.64
CA VAL A 15 -6.91 -28.94 44.50
C VAL A 15 -6.77 -30.40 44.94
N PRO A 16 -6.84 -30.74 46.24
CA PRO A 16 -6.69 -32.12 46.67
C PRO A 16 -7.71 -33.01 45.95
N ALA A 17 -7.22 -33.94 45.11
CA ALA A 17 -7.96 -34.97 44.35
C ALA A 17 -8.15 -34.78 42.83
N MET A 18 -7.47 -33.85 42.15
CA MET A 18 -7.43 -33.82 40.68
C MET A 18 -6.08 -34.28 40.10
N PRO A 19 -6.05 -35.22 39.15
CA PRO A 19 -4.83 -35.56 38.42
C PRO A 19 -4.39 -34.36 37.55
N ALA A 20 -3.09 -34.05 37.53
CA ALA A 20 -2.55 -33.05 36.59
C ALA A 20 -2.77 -33.46 35.10
N TYR A 21 -3.02 -34.75 34.86
CA TYR A 21 -3.36 -35.33 33.58
C TYR A 21 -4.15 -36.64 33.82
N ASP A 22 -5.38 -36.74 33.31
CA ASP A 22 -6.15 -37.98 33.31
C ASP A 22 -6.33 -38.47 31.86
N PRO A 23 -5.60 -39.51 31.42
CA PRO A 23 -5.71 -40.05 30.07
C PRO A 23 -7.04 -40.77 29.77
N ALA A 24 -7.89 -41.00 30.78
CA ALA A 24 -9.18 -41.67 30.64
C ALA A 24 -10.36 -40.69 30.49
N ASP A 25 -10.13 -39.40 30.71
CA ASP A 25 -11.16 -38.37 30.61
C ASP A 25 -11.04 -37.62 29.28
N SER A 26 -11.92 -37.95 28.33
CA SER A 26 -11.94 -37.33 27.00
C SER A 26 -12.53 -35.92 26.99
N GLY A 27 -13.00 -35.41 28.14
CA GLY A 27 -13.67 -34.12 28.27
C GLY A 27 -12.89 -33.06 29.07
N SER A 28 -11.90 -33.44 29.88
CA SER A 28 -11.12 -32.48 30.66
C SER A 28 -9.83 -32.08 29.94
N LEU A 29 -9.70 -30.79 29.64
CA LEU A 29 -8.39 -30.24 29.30
C LEU A 29 -7.45 -30.43 30.48
N SER A 30 -6.23 -30.92 30.22
CA SER A 30 -5.24 -31.12 31.28
C SER A 30 -5.03 -29.84 32.07
N PHE A 31 -4.81 -29.93 33.38
CA PHE A 31 -4.49 -28.81 34.27
C PHE A 31 -3.51 -27.79 33.65
N PHE A 32 -2.50 -28.30 32.93
CA PHE A 32 -1.51 -27.47 32.25
C PHE A 32 -2.08 -26.59 31.15
N GLN A 33 -3.07 -27.06 30.39
CA GLN A 33 -3.65 -26.27 29.31
C GLN A 33 -4.44 -25.08 29.86
N GLN A 34 -5.24 -25.28 30.89
CA GLN A 34 -6.06 -24.21 31.46
C GLN A 34 -5.19 -23.15 32.14
N VAL A 35 -4.14 -23.56 32.86
CA VAL A 35 -3.15 -22.64 33.43
C VAL A 35 -2.37 -21.92 32.32
N PHE A 36 -1.96 -22.63 31.27
CA PHE A 36 -1.21 -22.00 30.18
C PHE A 36 -2.05 -20.96 29.42
N GLU A 37 -3.32 -21.26 29.17
CA GLU A 37 -4.25 -20.33 28.52
C GLU A 37 -4.54 -19.10 29.41
N HIS A 38 -4.65 -19.28 30.73
CA HIS A 38 -4.78 -18.18 31.70
C HIS A 38 -3.56 -17.25 31.69
N GLU A 39 -2.35 -17.83 31.82
CA GLU A 39 -1.10 -17.05 31.84
C GLU A 39 -0.80 -16.41 30.47
N LEU A 40 -1.20 -17.05 29.37
CA LEU A 40 -1.18 -16.40 28.05
C LEU A 40 -2.10 -15.19 28.00
N GLY A 41 -3.26 -15.22 28.68
CA GLY A 41 -4.14 -14.06 28.78
C GLY A 41 -3.43 -12.84 29.36
N HIS A 42 -2.64 -13.01 30.43
CA HIS A 42 -1.81 -11.93 30.97
C HIS A 42 -0.75 -11.42 29.98
N GLU A 43 -0.13 -12.30 29.19
CA GLU A 43 0.82 -11.89 28.14
C GLU A 43 0.14 -11.01 27.06
N PHE A 44 -1.14 -11.27 26.78
CA PHE A 44 -1.98 -10.43 25.91
C PHE A 44 -2.64 -9.25 26.63
N GLY A 45 -2.20 -8.93 27.86
CA GLY A 45 -2.64 -7.74 28.59
C GLY A 45 -3.99 -7.87 29.28
N LEU A 46 -4.53 -9.10 29.43
CA LEU A 46 -5.76 -9.33 30.20
C LEU A 46 -5.47 -9.35 31.70
N GLY A 47 -6.33 -8.70 32.47
CA GLY A 47 -6.34 -8.76 33.93
C GLY A 47 -7.11 -9.98 34.46
N ASP A 48 -6.85 -10.34 35.72
CA ASP A 48 -7.63 -11.37 36.42
C ASP A 48 -9.12 -10.99 36.48
N MET A 49 -9.98 -11.99 36.31
CA MET A 49 -11.40 -11.81 36.55
C MET A 49 -11.65 -11.42 38.02
N PRO A 50 -12.45 -10.38 38.31
CA PRO A 50 -12.82 -10.05 39.68
C PRO A 50 -13.54 -11.21 40.38
N ALA A 51 -13.11 -11.52 41.59
CA ALA A 51 -13.71 -12.58 42.40
C ALA A 51 -14.88 -12.05 43.25
N PRO A 52 -16.07 -12.69 43.23
CA PRO A 52 -17.15 -12.36 44.15
C PRO A 52 -16.68 -12.45 45.60
N ASN A 53 -16.91 -11.41 46.40
CA ASN A 53 -16.44 -11.32 47.78
C ASN A 53 -14.92 -11.54 47.96
N ASN A 54 -14.13 -11.29 46.91
CA ASN A 54 -12.68 -11.54 46.91
C ASN A 54 -12.30 -13.02 47.12
N ASP A 55 -13.21 -13.95 46.81
CA ASP A 55 -13.01 -15.40 46.85
C ASP A 55 -13.09 -15.98 45.43
N PRO A 56 -11.95 -16.32 44.79
CA PRO A 56 -11.89 -16.83 43.42
C PRO A 56 -12.69 -18.12 43.23
N CYS A 57 -12.98 -18.87 44.30
CA CYS A 57 -13.75 -20.10 44.24
C CYS A 57 -15.26 -19.86 44.14
N LEU A 58 -15.71 -18.60 44.20
CA LEU A 58 -17.09 -18.20 43.93
C LEU A 58 -17.31 -17.74 42.49
N GLN A 59 -16.26 -17.71 41.66
CA GLN A 59 -16.39 -17.42 40.23
C GLN A 59 -17.19 -18.50 39.51
N THR A 60 -17.88 -18.12 38.44
CA THR A 60 -18.64 -19.08 37.64
C THR A 60 -17.67 -19.91 36.78
N PRO A 61 -17.68 -21.25 36.90
CA PRO A 61 -16.92 -22.16 36.02
C PRO A 61 -17.04 -21.81 34.54
N GLY A 62 -15.91 -21.76 33.81
CA GLY A 62 -15.89 -21.52 32.36
C GLY A 62 -16.50 -20.17 31.93
N ALA A 63 -16.47 -19.16 32.80
CA ALA A 63 -16.91 -17.81 32.44
C ALA A 63 -15.87 -17.08 31.58
N SER A 64 -14.62 -17.00 32.04
CA SER A 64 -13.49 -16.41 31.32
C SER A 64 -12.24 -17.27 31.55
N ILE A 65 -11.28 -17.18 30.61
CA ILE A 65 -9.96 -17.76 30.78
C ILE A 65 -9.18 -17.10 31.93
N MET A 66 -9.54 -15.87 32.29
CA MET A 66 -8.94 -15.11 33.38
C MET A 66 -9.55 -15.41 34.75
N ASN A 67 -10.42 -16.43 34.86
CA ASN A 67 -10.85 -16.92 36.17
C ASN A 67 -9.64 -17.32 37.03
N GLY A 68 -9.70 -17.04 38.32
CA GLY A 68 -8.65 -17.42 39.26
C GLY A 68 -8.62 -18.92 39.50
N TYR A 69 -7.65 -19.34 40.31
CA TYR A 69 -7.22 -20.74 40.51
C TYR A 69 -8.30 -21.78 40.87
N CYS A 70 -9.54 -21.40 41.19
CA CYS A 70 -10.63 -22.34 41.45
C CYS A 70 -11.59 -22.48 40.26
N GLY A 71 -11.58 -21.53 39.31
CA GLY A 71 -12.39 -21.55 38.10
C GLY A 71 -11.62 -21.89 36.83
N THR A 72 -10.28 -21.79 36.84
CA THR A 72 -9.35 -22.22 35.76
C THR A 72 -8.82 -23.65 35.94
N ASN A 73 -9.41 -24.45 36.83
CA ASN A 73 -9.06 -25.85 37.02
C ASN A 73 -10.16 -26.66 37.73
N ASP A 74 -11.40 -26.21 37.63
CA ASP A 74 -12.49 -26.95 38.27
C ASP A 74 -12.71 -28.32 37.61
N SER A 75 -13.43 -29.17 38.33
CA SER A 75 -13.66 -30.57 37.97
C SER A 75 -14.48 -30.73 36.68
N ALA A 76 -15.00 -29.65 36.13
CA ALA A 76 -15.93 -29.71 35.02
C ALA A 76 -15.21 -29.68 33.66
N GLY A 77 -13.93 -29.28 33.60
CA GLY A 77 -13.15 -29.30 32.36
C GLY A 77 -13.70 -28.38 31.28
N ILE A 78 -14.41 -27.31 31.66
CA ILE A 78 -15.15 -26.45 30.75
C ILE A 78 -14.25 -25.30 30.29
N LEU A 79 -14.00 -25.22 28.98
CA LEU A 79 -13.42 -24.02 28.35
C LEU A 79 -14.38 -22.82 28.50
N PRO A 80 -13.85 -21.59 28.59
CA PRO A 80 -14.70 -20.41 28.57
C PRO A 80 -15.67 -20.45 27.39
N SER A 81 -16.96 -20.33 27.69
CA SER A 81 -18.01 -20.49 26.68
C SER A 81 -18.24 -19.23 25.85
N THR A 82 -17.79 -18.08 26.35
CA THR A 82 -17.94 -16.76 25.72
C THR A 82 -16.81 -15.84 26.13
N VAL A 83 -16.45 -14.88 25.27
CA VAL A 83 -15.65 -13.71 25.67
C VAL A 83 -16.49 -12.88 26.65
N THR A 84 -15.89 -12.45 27.75
CA THR A 84 -16.59 -11.68 28.77
C THR A 84 -16.28 -10.19 28.68
N PRO A 85 -17.13 -9.31 29.23
CA PRO A 85 -16.89 -7.87 29.20
C PRO A 85 -15.57 -7.44 29.82
N CYS A 86 -15.02 -8.15 30.82
CA CYS A 86 -13.71 -7.79 31.36
C CYS A 86 -12.55 -8.17 30.42
N ASP A 87 -12.71 -9.24 29.62
CA ASP A 87 -11.75 -9.58 28.59
C ASP A 87 -11.76 -8.46 27.52
N ASP A 88 -12.96 -8.06 27.08
CA ASP A 88 -13.15 -6.95 26.14
C ASP A 88 -12.64 -5.61 26.71
N ASP A 89 -12.90 -5.31 27.99
CA ASP A 89 -12.50 -4.05 28.62
C ASP A 89 -10.98 -3.89 28.70
N GLU A 90 -10.23 -4.96 29.00
CA GLU A 90 -8.77 -4.96 29.04
C GLU A 90 -8.14 -4.92 27.65
N VAL A 91 -8.67 -5.68 26.68
CA VAL A 91 -8.28 -5.56 25.27
C VAL A 91 -8.54 -4.15 24.75
N THR A 92 -9.69 -3.58 25.09
CA THR A 92 -10.08 -2.23 24.68
C THR A 92 -9.15 -1.21 25.33
N GLN A 93 -8.86 -1.30 26.62
CA GLN A 93 -8.00 -0.32 27.31
C GLN A 93 -6.51 -0.44 26.95
N ASN A 94 -6.01 -1.63 26.62
CA ASN A 94 -4.56 -1.87 26.45
C ASN A 94 -4.12 -2.25 25.03
N MET A 95 -5.03 -2.70 24.14
CA MET A 95 -4.68 -3.17 22.78
C MET A 95 -5.40 -2.43 21.65
N GLY A 96 -6.16 -1.36 21.92
CA GLY A 96 -6.85 -0.57 20.90
C GLY A 96 -6.49 0.92 20.93
N CYS A 97 -6.16 1.49 19.76
CA CYS A 97 -6.13 2.93 19.56
C CYS A 97 -7.54 3.51 19.83
N HIS A 98 -7.68 4.33 20.87
CA HIS A 98 -8.97 4.95 21.21
C HIS A 98 -9.12 6.33 20.59
N GLN A 99 -10.14 6.50 19.74
CA GLN A 99 -10.52 7.82 19.25
C GLN A 99 -10.82 8.74 20.44
N PRO A 100 -10.34 10.00 20.45
CA PRO A 100 -10.56 10.93 21.55
C PRO A 100 -12.04 11.07 21.91
N ILE A 101 -12.33 11.25 23.20
CA ILE A 101 -13.69 11.56 23.67
C ILE A 101 -14.11 12.90 23.04
N GLY A 102 -15.10 12.85 22.14
CA GLY A 102 -15.53 13.98 21.31
C GLY A 102 -15.27 13.81 19.81
N GLY A 103 -14.56 12.75 19.43
CA GLY A 103 -14.17 12.46 18.05
C GLY A 103 -13.08 13.37 17.51
N CYS A 104 -12.65 13.11 16.28
CA CYS A 104 -11.71 13.99 15.60
C CYS A 104 -12.36 15.36 15.29
N PRO A 105 -11.57 16.46 15.29
CA PRO A 105 -12.07 17.77 14.88
C PRO A 105 -12.74 17.74 13.51
N LEU A 106 -13.66 18.67 13.25
CA LEU A 106 -14.29 18.80 11.92
C LEU A 106 -13.22 18.92 10.83
N GLY A 107 -13.25 18.01 9.86
CA GLY A 107 -12.26 17.93 8.78
C GLY A 107 -11.12 16.94 9.05
N TYR A 108 -11.20 16.13 10.10
CA TYR A 108 -10.23 15.09 10.44
C TYR A 108 -10.91 13.71 10.57
N TYR A 109 -10.20 12.63 10.25
CA TYR A 109 -10.62 11.24 10.45
C TYR A 109 -9.64 10.53 11.40
N TRP A 110 -10.12 9.51 12.11
CA TRP A 110 -9.29 8.72 13.01
C TRP A 110 -8.59 7.60 12.26
N ASP A 111 -7.28 7.48 12.44
CA ASP A 111 -6.48 6.40 11.90
C ASP A 111 -6.16 5.37 13.00
N ASP A 112 -6.72 4.18 12.86
CA ASP A 112 -6.56 3.07 13.81
C ASP A 112 -5.15 2.44 13.78
N PHE A 113 -4.33 2.76 12.78
CA PHE A 113 -2.96 2.26 12.68
C PHE A 113 -1.97 3.17 13.40
N PHE A 114 -2.17 4.50 13.31
CA PHE A 114 -1.32 5.51 13.93
C PHE A 114 -1.85 6.05 15.26
N CYS A 115 -3.06 5.66 15.68
CA CYS A 115 -3.75 6.18 16.87
C CYS A 115 -3.86 7.73 16.89
N GLU A 116 -4.08 8.37 15.75
CA GLU A 116 -4.12 9.83 15.65
C GLU A 116 -5.22 10.32 14.68
N CYS A 117 -5.64 11.58 14.84
CA CYS A 117 -6.59 12.23 13.93
C CYS A 117 -5.83 12.87 12.75
N PHE A 118 -6.06 12.38 11.53
CA PHE A 118 -5.51 12.93 10.30
C PHE A 118 -6.50 13.86 9.60
N ALA A 119 -6.00 14.93 8.98
CA ALA A 119 -6.87 15.80 8.18
C ALA A 119 -7.39 15.06 6.95
N ILE A 120 -8.67 15.24 6.61
CA ILE A 120 -9.31 14.67 5.41
C ILE A 120 -8.75 15.31 4.12
N ASN A 121 -8.18 16.51 4.25
CA ASN A 121 -7.39 17.18 3.22
C ASN A 121 -6.32 18.02 3.92
N PRO A 122 -5.18 17.45 4.34
CA PRO A 122 -4.11 18.26 4.91
C PRO A 122 -3.68 19.27 3.82
N PRO A 123 -3.36 20.53 4.18
CA PRO A 123 -2.53 21.33 3.28
C PRO A 123 -1.28 20.48 2.96
N PRO A 124 -0.79 20.48 1.72
CA PRO A 124 0.42 19.73 1.39
C PRO A 124 1.47 20.08 2.43
N ASP A 125 2.03 19.05 3.10
CA ASP A 125 3.04 19.26 4.12
C ASP A 125 4.10 20.20 3.55
N PRO A 126 4.57 21.20 4.32
CA PRO A 126 5.65 22.05 3.85
C PRO A 126 6.85 21.14 3.61
N ASP A 127 7.09 20.80 2.34
CA ASP A 127 8.17 19.91 1.92
C ASP A 127 9.49 20.45 2.53
N PRO A 128 10.04 19.79 3.57
CA PRO A 128 11.21 20.29 4.27
C PRO A 128 12.47 20.24 3.40
N CYS A 129 12.40 19.53 2.26
CA CYS A 129 13.42 19.49 1.23
C CYS A 129 13.18 20.54 0.15
N GLY A 130 12.05 21.26 0.15
CA GLY A 130 11.74 22.31 -0.83
C GLY A 130 11.77 21.82 -2.28
N GLY A 131 11.30 20.61 -2.53
CA GLY A 131 11.32 19.96 -3.84
C GLY A 131 12.68 19.42 -4.26
N GLN A 132 13.70 19.39 -3.38
CA GLN A 132 15.07 19.01 -3.75
C GLN A 132 15.33 17.50 -3.85
N CYS A 133 14.33 16.65 -3.69
CA CYS A 133 14.50 15.22 -3.79
C CYS A 133 14.11 14.72 -5.16
N THR A 134 15.01 13.97 -5.79
CA THR A 134 14.76 13.38 -7.09
C THR A 134 13.62 12.37 -6.99
N CYS A 135 12.99 12.08 -8.12
CA CYS A 135 12.33 10.80 -8.28
C CYS A 135 13.26 9.69 -7.75
N GLY A 136 12.76 8.85 -6.84
CA GLY A 136 13.55 7.83 -6.16
C GLY A 136 14.16 8.23 -4.81
N ALA A 137 13.79 9.36 -4.21
CA ALA A 137 14.20 9.71 -2.85
C ALA A 137 13.09 10.45 -2.06
N GLU A 138 12.68 9.89 -0.92
CA GLU A 138 11.66 10.45 -0.02
C GLU A 138 12.24 11.64 0.74
N CYS A 139 11.51 12.75 0.79
CA CYS A 139 11.91 13.85 1.65
C CYS A 139 11.72 13.45 3.10
N MET A 140 12.82 13.29 3.83
CA MET A 140 12.77 12.97 5.26
C MET A 140 12.52 14.25 6.07
N PRO A 141 11.91 14.14 7.27
CA PRO A 141 11.62 15.30 8.14
C PRO A 141 12.83 16.17 8.52
N ASN A 142 14.05 15.65 8.34
CA ASN A 142 15.30 16.37 8.55
C ASN A 142 15.74 17.24 7.35
N GLY A 143 14.93 17.32 6.29
CA GLY A 143 15.25 18.05 5.06
C GLY A 143 16.27 17.34 4.17
N GLU A 144 16.54 16.05 4.42
CA GLU A 144 17.40 15.22 3.57
C GLU A 144 16.57 14.26 2.71
N CYS A 145 17.07 13.98 1.52
CA CYS A 145 16.48 12.98 0.65
C CYS A 145 16.91 11.58 1.09
N GLY A 146 15.94 10.82 1.59
CA GLY A 146 16.10 9.46 2.09
C GLY A 146 16.33 8.45 0.96
N PRO A 147 16.78 7.24 1.32
CA PRO A 147 17.01 6.16 0.35
C PRO A 147 15.71 5.51 -0.15
N TYR A 148 14.56 5.87 0.43
CA TYR A 148 13.26 5.33 0.04
C TYR A 148 12.80 5.99 -1.25
N PRO A 149 12.43 5.22 -2.27
CA PRO A 149 12.09 5.82 -3.54
C PRO A 149 10.76 6.58 -3.49
N VAL A 150 10.77 7.88 -3.76
CA VAL A 150 9.58 8.56 -4.33
C VAL A 150 9.39 7.94 -5.69
N GLU A 151 8.56 6.91 -5.75
CA GLU A 151 8.35 6.18 -6.98
C GLU A 151 7.63 7.15 -7.94
N CYS A 152 8.30 7.62 -9.01
CA CYS A 152 7.65 8.39 -10.07
C CYS A 152 7.35 7.45 -11.24
N SER A 153 6.12 7.48 -11.73
CA SER A 153 5.71 6.64 -12.85
C SER A 153 5.17 7.43 -14.03
N PRO A 154 5.38 6.90 -15.24
CA PRO A 154 4.49 7.16 -16.35
C PRO A 154 3.79 5.88 -16.82
N ILE A 155 2.76 6.07 -17.65
CA ILE A 155 2.13 5.03 -18.46
C ILE A 155 2.88 4.90 -19.79
N ILE A 156 3.27 3.67 -20.13
CA ILE A 156 3.82 3.33 -21.44
C ILE A 156 3.04 2.22 -22.15
N LEU A 157 3.14 2.21 -23.49
CA LEU A 157 2.54 1.22 -24.37
C LEU A 157 3.54 0.73 -25.42
N ALA A 158 3.58 -0.57 -25.68
CA ALA A 158 4.29 -1.14 -26.82
C ALA A 158 3.39 -1.08 -28.06
N VAL A 159 3.72 -0.19 -29.00
CA VAL A 159 2.84 0.20 -30.12
C VAL A 159 3.24 -0.42 -31.46
N GLY A 160 4.45 -0.98 -31.56
CA GLY A 160 4.92 -1.63 -32.79
C GLY A 160 4.38 -3.04 -33.03
N PRO A 161 4.99 -3.82 -33.95
CA PRO A 161 4.55 -5.18 -34.24
C PRO A 161 4.74 -6.15 -33.06
N SER A 162 5.64 -5.83 -32.12
CA SER A 162 5.88 -6.63 -30.91
C SER A 162 5.15 -6.05 -29.70
N SER A 163 4.80 -6.91 -28.74
CA SER A 163 4.31 -6.52 -27.42
C SER A 163 5.43 -6.38 -26.38
N ASN A 164 6.70 -6.31 -26.81
CA ASN A 164 7.84 -6.27 -25.92
C ASN A 164 8.15 -4.84 -25.50
N TYR A 165 8.44 -4.67 -24.21
CA TYR A 165 8.91 -3.43 -23.61
C TYR A 165 10.42 -3.52 -23.47
N GLN A 166 11.14 -2.90 -24.40
CA GLN A 166 12.60 -2.80 -24.34
C GLN A 166 12.96 -1.47 -23.67
N LEU A 167 13.43 -1.57 -22.43
CA LEU A 167 13.86 -0.44 -21.62
C LEU A 167 15.36 -0.52 -21.38
N THR A 168 15.96 0.58 -20.94
CA THR A 168 17.37 0.65 -20.55
C THR A 168 17.54 0.58 -19.03
N SER A 169 18.79 0.62 -18.57
CA SER A 169 19.11 0.93 -17.16
C SER A 169 19.30 2.43 -16.98
N ALA A 170 19.26 2.90 -15.73
CA ALA A 170 19.58 4.29 -15.40
C ALA A 170 20.96 4.75 -15.91
N ALA A 171 21.91 3.83 -16.13
CA ALA A 171 23.22 4.17 -16.68
C ALA A 171 23.21 4.41 -18.19
N GLY A 172 22.27 3.79 -18.92
CA GLY A 172 22.09 3.95 -20.36
C GLY A 172 20.76 4.63 -20.71
N GLY A 173 20.19 5.40 -19.79
CA GLY A 173 18.95 6.13 -20.00
C GLY A 173 19.19 7.58 -20.40
N VAL A 174 18.28 8.48 -20.02
CA VAL A 174 18.27 9.89 -20.42
C VAL A 174 18.15 10.81 -19.20
N LEU A 175 18.23 12.12 -19.43
CA LEU A 175 17.86 13.13 -18.44
C LEU A 175 16.42 13.56 -18.72
N PHE A 176 15.53 13.41 -17.75
CA PHE A 176 14.15 13.90 -17.85
C PHE A 176 13.62 14.30 -16.47
N ASP A 177 12.78 15.32 -16.41
CA ASP A 177 12.15 15.80 -15.16
C ASP A 177 10.79 15.10 -15.00
N LEU A 178 10.76 13.99 -14.24
CA LEU A 178 9.57 13.14 -14.15
C LEU A 178 8.59 13.58 -13.05
N ASN A 179 9.00 14.43 -12.12
CA ASN A 179 8.14 14.98 -11.07
C ASN A 179 7.74 16.45 -11.29
N ALA A 180 8.19 17.06 -12.38
CA ALA A 180 7.85 18.41 -12.83
C ALA A 180 8.27 19.52 -11.86
N ASP A 181 9.48 19.43 -11.32
CA ASP A 181 10.03 20.45 -10.42
C ASP A 181 11.13 21.33 -11.04
N GLY A 182 11.35 21.18 -12.34
CA GLY A 182 12.29 21.96 -13.14
C GLY A 182 13.69 21.38 -13.18
N ILE A 183 13.94 20.20 -12.60
CA ILE A 183 15.25 19.56 -12.57
C ILE A 183 15.19 18.17 -13.22
N SER A 184 15.87 18.00 -14.35
CA SER A 184 15.94 16.69 -15.02
C SER A 184 16.94 15.76 -14.33
N GLU A 185 16.55 14.49 -14.13
CA GLU A 185 17.40 13.48 -13.49
C GLU A 185 17.78 12.32 -14.41
N PRO A 186 18.92 11.64 -14.15
CA PRO A 186 19.30 10.46 -14.90
C PRO A 186 18.46 9.23 -14.50
N LEU A 187 17.55 8.84 -15.38
CA LEU A 187 16.73 7.65 -15.22
C LEU A 187 16.81 6.70 -16.41
N ALA A 188 16.42 5.45 -16.21
CA ALA A 188 16.18 4.50 -17.28
C ALA A 188 15.08 5.02 -18.22
N TRP A 189 15.06 4.49 -19.45
CA TRP A 189 14.18 5.01 -20.49
C TRP A 189 13.75 3.94 -21.50
N THR A 190 12.87 4.30 -22.43
CA THR A 190 12.56 3.47 -23.61
C THR A 190 13.79 3.33 -24.49
N ARG A 191 14.06 2.14 -25.05
CA ARG A 191 15.26 1.93 -25.88
C ARG A 191 15.12 2.63 -27.25
N ALA A 192 16.21 3.28 -27.69
CA ALA A 192 16.33 3.86 -29.04
C ALA A 192 15.86 2.88 -30.14
N GLY A 193 15.02 3.37 -31.05
CA GLY A 193 14.50 2.59 -32.17
C GLY A 193 13.44 1.54 -31.82
N ASP A 194 13.05 1.40 -30.55
CA ASP A 194 11.94 0.53 -30.16
C ASP A 194 10.63 1.32 -30.08
N PRO A 195 9.53 0.81 -30.67
CA PRO A 195 8.22 1.47 -30.67
C PRO A 195 7.50 1.25 -29.32
N VAL A 196 8.08 1.81 -28.26
CA VAL A 196 7.47 1.94 -26.93
C VAL A 196 7.18 3.42 -26.71
N ALA A 197 5.92 3.73 -26.46
CA ALA A 197 5.43 5.10 -26.34
C ALA A 197 5.06 5.44 -24.90
N PHE A 198 5.31 6.67 -24.49
CA PHE A 198 4.64 7.28 -23.34
C PHE A 198 3.23 7.73 -23.73
N LEU A 199 2.26 7.52 -22.85
CA LEU A 199 0.96 8.15 -22.97
C LEU A 199 1.05 9.56 -22.37
N VAL A 200 0.73 10.57 -23.17
CA VAL A 200 0.96 11.96 -22.81
C VAL A 200 -0.21 12.86 -23.17
N LEU A 201 -0.28 14.00 -22.48
CA LEU A 201 -1.18 15.11 -22.75
C LEU A 201 -0.36 16.39 -22.60
N ASP A 202 -0.16 17.09 -23.73
CA ASP A 202 0.37 18.45 -23.77
C ASP A 202 -0.64 19.39 -23.07
N ARG A 203 -0.38 19.67 -21.80
CA ARG A 203 -1.31 20.41 -20.92
C ARG A 203 -1.14 21.90 -21.08
N ASN A 204 0.07 22.36 -21.43
CA ASN A 204 0.38 23.77 -21.57
C ASN A 204 0.20 24.28 -23.02
N GLY A 205 -0.02 23.38 -23.98
CA GLY A 205 -0.34 23.66 -25.37
C GLY A 205 0.85 24.14 -26.20
N ASN A 206 2.08 23.82 -25.79
CA ASN A 206 3.29 24.30 -26.44
C ASN A 206 3.82 23.38 -27.56
N GLY A 207 3.17 22.24 -27.78
CA GLY A 207 3.51 21.26 -28.81
C GLY A 207 4.67 20.33 -28.45
N LYS A 208 5.04 20.25 -27.17
CA LYS A 208 6.08 19.37 -26.61
C LYS A 208 5.57 18.71 -25.34
N ILE A 209 6.34 17.74 -24.87
CA ILE A 209 6.21 17.12 -23.55
C ILE A 209 7.50 17.45 -22.82
N ASP A 210 7.44 18.44 -21.93
CA ASP A 210 8.65 19.00 -21.31
C ASP A 210 8.99 18.33 -19.98
N ASP A 211 7.99 17.84 -19.25
CA ASP A 211 8.15 17.24 -17.92
C ASP A 211 7.05 16.23 -17.58
N GLY A 212 7.19 15.61 -16.40
CA GLY A 212 6.32 14.61 -15.81
C GLY A 212 4.85 15.03 -15.66
N SER A 213 4.57 16.33 -15.57
CA SER A 213 3.21 16.82 -15.43
C SER A 213 2.39 16.57 -16.70
N GLU A 214 3.05 16.34 -17.85
CA GLU A 214 2.45 16.07 -19.15
C GLU A 214 2.39 14.57 -19.49
N LEU A 215 3.02 13.73 -18.67
CA LEU A 215 2.90 12.27 -18.75
C LEU A 215 1.72 11.81 -17.88
N PHE A 216 1.10 10.69 -18.25
CA PHE A 216 0.12 10.03 -17.37
C PHE A 216 0.83 9.18 -16.33
N GLY A 217 0.66 9.48 -15.05
CA GLY A 217 1.44 8.90 -13.96
C GLY A 217 0.98 9.35 -12.59
N ASN A 218 1.71 9.01 -11.52
CA ASN A 218 1.41 9.51 -10.18
C ASN A 218 1.80 10.99 -9.95
N HIS A 219 2.53 11.61 -10.89
CA HIS A 219 2.76 13.05 -10.93
C HIS A 219 1.82 13.78 -11.90
N SER A 220 0.86 13.09 -12.50
CA SER A 220 -0.20 13.74 -13.27
C SER A 220 -1.03 14.64 -12.37
N VAL A 221 -1.04 15.93 -12.68
CA VAL A 221 -1.95 16.88 -12.04
C VAL A 221 -3.34 16.70 -12.62
N LEU A 222 -4.30 16.39 -11.76
CA LEU A 222 -5.73 16.37 -12.08
C LEU A 222 -6.24 17.81 -12.23
N PRO A 223 -7.36 18.06 -12.94
CA PRO A 223 -7.98 19.38 -13.00
C PRO A 223 -8.37 19.98 -11.63
N SER A 224 -8.45 19.16 -10.58
CA SER A 224 -8.61 19.61 -9.19
C SER A 224 -7.36 20.28 -8.59
N GLY A 225 -6.21 20.19 -9.27
CA GLY A 225 -4.90 20.67 -8.79
C GLY A 225 -4.15 19.66 -7.91
N GLN A 226 -4.74 18.49 -7.63
CA GLN A 226 -4.08 17.43 -6.86
C GLN A 226 -3.37 16.44 -7.79
N PRO A 227 -2.25 15.84 -7.36
CA PRO A 227 -1.63 14.73 -8.09
C PRO A 227 -2.54 13.49 -8.03
N ALA A 228 -2.55 12.71 -9.11
CA ALA A 228 -3.22 11.42 -9.13
C ALA A 228 -2.43 10.37 -8.35
N THR A 229 -3.11 9.37 -7.77
CA THR A 229 -2.42 8.26 -7.09
C THR A 229 -1.60 7.40 -8.06
N ASN A 230 -2.06 7.27 -9.31
CA ASN A 230 -1.35 6.61 -10.41
C ASN A 230 -1.88 7.12 -11.77
N GLY A 231 -1.22 6.73 -12.86
CA GLY A 231 -1.58 7.19 -14.20
C GLY A 231 -2.93 6.69 -14.71
N PHE A 232 -3.40 5.52 -14.27
CA PHE A 232 -4.71 5.00 -14.69
C PHE A 232 -5.84 5.74 -13.98
N GLU A 233 -5.65 6.13 -12.73
CA GLU A 233 -6.57 7.03 -12.02
C GLU A 233 -6.57 8.44 -12.62
N ALA A 234 -5.41 8.92 -13.07
CA ALA A 234 -5.33 10.17 -13.83
C ALA A 234 -6.18 10.13 -15.11
N LEU A 235 -6.15 9.00 -15.84
CA LEU A 235 -7.03 8.78 -17.00
C LEU A 235 -8.51 8.64 -16.60
N ALA A 236 -8.80 7.92 -15.52
CA ALA A 236 -10.17 7.69 -15.06
C ALA A 236 -10.90 8.97 -14.69
N TYR A 237 -10.18 9.98 -14.21
CA TYR A 237 -10.75 11.30 -14.00
C TYR A 237 -11.41 11.84 -15.27
N TYR A 238 -10.74 11.74 -16.42
CA TYR A 238 -11.24 12.28 -17.68
C TYR A 238 -12.43 11.50 -18.23
N ASP A 239 -12.46 10.18 -18.09
CA ASP A 239 -13.63 9.35 -18.42
C ASP A 239 -14.85 9.77 -17.57
N GLN A 240 -14.66 9.89 -16.26
CA GLN A 240 -15.77 10.21 -15.34
C GLN A 240 -16.31 11.64 -15.47
N HIS A 241 -15.44 12.63 -15.71
CA HIS A 241 -15.82 14.05 -15.65
C HIS A 241 -16.02 14.70 -17.02
N SER A 242 -15.37 14.16 -18.06
CA SER A 242 -15.40 14.71 -19.42
C SER A 242 -15.61 13.64 -20.49
N GLY A 243 -15.93 12.43 -20.08
CA GLY A 243 -16.19 11.27 -20.93
C GLY A 243 -17.58 10.71 -20.69
N ASN A 244 -17.69 9.39 -20.84
CA ASN A 244 -18.97 8.68 -20.72
C ASN A 244 -19.08 7.81 -19.46
N GLY A 245 -17.99 7.66 -18.70
CA GLY A 245 -17.94 6.95 -17.42
C GLY A 245 -18.06 5.44 -17.56
N ASP A 246 -17.65 4.85 -18.69
CA ASP A 246 -17.79 3.42 -18.96
C ASP A 246 -16.55 2.59 -18.58
N GLY A 247 -15.54 3.22 -17.98
CA GLY A 247 -14.33 2.54 -17.53
C GLY A 247 -13.33 2.26 -18.65
N VAL A 248 -13.50 2.90 -19.81
CA VAL A 248 -12.58 2.83 -20.95
C VAL A 248 -12.35 4.24 -21.48
N VAL A 249 -11.09 4.58 -21.75
CA VAL A 249 -10.75 5.79 -22.50
C VAL A 249 -10.64 5.43 -23.97
N ASP A 250 -11.57 5.95 -24.78
CA ASP A 250 -11.61 5.78 -26.24
C ASP A 250 -12.17 7.02 -26.97
N SER A 251 -12.40 6.91 -28.28
CA SER A 251 -12.92 8.01 -29.12
C SER A 251 -14.24 8.66 -28.66
N ARG A 252 -14.95 8.06 -27.72
CA ARG A 252 -16.18 8.60 -27.12
C ARG A 252 -15.90 9.59 -25.99
N ASP A 253 -14.66 9.70 -25.53
CA ASP A 253 -14.25 10.60 -24.46
C ASP A 253 -13.60 11.87 -25.00
N ALA A 254 -13.93 13.02 -24.43
CA ALA A 254 -13.46 14.31 -24.94
C ALA A 254 -11.93 14.43 -24.92
N ILE A 255 -11.26 13.78 -23.98
CA ILE A 255 -9.81 13.79 -23.83
C ILE A 255 -9.09 13.07 -24.99
N TRP A 256 -9.75 12.10 -25.63
CA TRP A 256 -9.13 11.18 -26.59
C TRP A 256 -8.42 11.90 -27.73
N ALA A 257 -9.07 12.91 -28.31
CA ALA A 257 -8.50 13.70 -29.42
C ALA A 257 -7.26 14.52 -29.01
N SER A 258 -7.07 14.76 -27.72
CA SER A 258 -5.94 15.50 -27.16
C SER A 258 -4.79 14.59 -26.73
N LEU A 259 -5.06 13.31 -26.44
CA LEU A 259 -4.02 12.35 -26.09
C LEU A 259 -3.02 12.17 -27.24
N ARG A 260 -1.76 11.97 -26.87
CA ARG A 260 -0.68 11.64 -27.81
C ARG A 260 0.11 10.44 -27.31
N LEU A 261 0.84 9.86 -28.24
CA LEU A 261 1.90 8.89 -27.99
C LEU A 261 3.23 9.59 -28.24
N TRP A 262 4.08 9.68 -27.23
CA TRP A 262 5.45 10.13 -27.40
C TRP A 262 6.37 8.92 -27.54
N ILE A 263 6.94 8.74 -28.74
CA ILE A 263 7.96 7.73 -29.00
C ILE A 263 9.28 8.45 -29.18
N ASP A 264 10.15 8.37 -28.18
CA ASP A 264 11.50 8.90 -28.25
C ASP A 264 12.36 7.97 -29.12
N TRP A 265 12.47 8.30 -30.40
CA TRP A 265 13.14 7.43 -31.38
C TRP A 265 14.65 7.49 -31.25
N ILE A 266 15.17 8.65 -30.85
CA ILE A 266 16.60 8.95 -30.80
C ILE A 266 17.21 8.86 -29.40
N HIS A 267 16.39 8.59 -28.38
CA HIS A 267 16.79 8.32 -27.00
C HIS A 267 17.54 9.51 -26.39
N ASP A 268 16.95 10.71 -26.49
CA ASP A 268 17.52 11.92 -25.90
C ASP A 268 16.68 12.52 -24.76
N GLY A 269 15.49 11.97 -24.51
CA GLY A 269 14.58 12.46 -23.48
C GLY A 269 13.94 13.81 -23.81
N ILE A 270 14.06 14.30 -25.05
CA ILE A 270 13.51 15.60 -25.46
C ILE A 270 12.37 15.37 -26.44
N SER A 271 11.15 15.71 -26.05
CA SER A 271 10.00 15.58 -26.94
C SER A 271 10.08 16.53 -28.13
N GLN A 272 9.98 15.96 -29.33
CA GLN A 272 10.01 16.69 -30.60
C GLN A 272 8.70 16.52 -31.35
N ALA A 273 8.32 17.51 -32.17
CA ALA A 273 7.07 17.45 -32.93
C ALA A 273 6.97 16.22 -33.87
N GLY A 274 8.11 15.68 -34.33
CA GLY A 274 8.16 14.46 -35.15
C GLY A 274 8.05 13.15 -34.35
N GLU A 275 7.99 13.23 -33.03
CA GLU A 275 7.94 12.09 -32.11
C GLU A 275 6.58 11.96 -31.40
N LEU A 276 5.68 12.91 -31.64
CA LEU A 276 4.32 12.92 -31.10
C LEU A 276 3.34 12.41 -32.15
N TYR A 277 2.67 11.31 -31.82
CA TYR A 277 1.71 10.63 -32.69
C TYR A 277 0.33 10.64 -32.08
N ARG A 278 -0.71 10.55 -32.92
CA ARG A 278 -2.05 10.24 -32.43
C ARG A 278 -2.15 8.75 -32.10
N LEU A 279 -3.08 8.40 -31.22
CA LEU A 279 -3.30 7.01 -30.83
C LEU A 279 -3.73 6.17 -32.05
N GLU A 280 -4.54 6.75 -32.93
CA GLU A 280 -5.05 6.11 -34.14
C GLU A 280 -3.97 5.86 -35.20
N ASP A 281 -2.91 6.69 -35.23
CA ASP A 281 -1.78 6.50 -36.15
C ASP A 281 -1.04 5.18 -35.85
N TRP A 282 -1.14 4.71 -34.61
CA TRP A 282 -0.60 3.44 -34.14
C TRP A 282 -1.68 2.38 -33.85
N LEU A 283 -2.88 2.59 -34.40
CA LEU A 283 -4.02 1.67 -34.29
C LEU A 283 -4.44 1.40 -32.84
N ILE A 284 -4.18 2.32 -31.90
CA ILE A 284 -4.69 2.19 -30.54
C ILE A 284 -6.12 2.70 -30.52
N TRP A 285 -7.06 1.85 -30.10
CA TRP A 285 -8.49 2.15 -30.15
C TRP A 285 -9.11 2.38 -28.78
N SER A 286 -8.52 1.82 -27.74
CA SER A 286 -9.00 2.01 -26.37
C SER A 286 -7.95 1.64 -25.34
N ILE A 287 -8.07 2.26 -24.17
CA ILE A 287 -7.30 1.96 -22.97
C ILE A 287 -8.28 1.70 -21.84
N SER A 288 -8.27 0.50 -21.27
CA SER A 288 -9.10 0.14 -20.14
C SER A 288 -8.64 0.86 -18.87
N LEU A 289 -9.58 1.23 -18.00
CA LEU A 289 -9.31 1.77 -16.67
C LEU A 289 -9.37 0.70 -15.59
N HIS A 290 -9.70 -0.55 -15.94
CA HIS A 290 -9.66 -1.69 -15.05
C HIS A 290 -8.25 -2.26 -14.97
N PHE A 291 -7.40 -1.58 -14.21
CA PHE A 291 -6.01 -1.99 -14.02
C PHE A 291 -5.86 -3.10 -12.97
N GLN A 292 -4.75 -3.82 -13.07
CA GLN A 292 -4.33 -4.86 -12.13
C GLN A 292 -2.95 -4.56 -11.61
N THR A 293 -2.74 -4.79 -10.32
CA THR A 293 -1.40 -4.80 -9.72
C THR A 293 -0.60 -5.97 -10.25
N VAL A 294 0.63 -5.71 -10.64
CA VAL A 294 1.63 -6.68 -11.07
C VAL A 294 2.93 -6.44 -10.32
N SER A 295 3.66 -7.52 -10.04
CA SER A 295 4.99 -7.45 -9.46
C SER A 295 5.98 -7.98 -10.49
N ARG A 296 6.31 -7.13 -11.46
CA ARG A 296 7.28 -7.45 -12.52
C ARG A 296 8.43 -6.45 -12.45
N ARG A 297 9.66 -6.97 -12.48
CA ARG A 297 10.88 -6.18 -12.61
C ARG A 297 11.68 -6.72 -13.79
N ASP A 298 12.24 -5.83 -14.61
CA ASP A 298 13.15 -6.26 -15.68
C ASP A 298 14.60 -6.39 -15.21
N GLY A 299 15.49 -6.84 -16.11
CA GLY A 299 16.91 -7.01 -15.81
C GLY A 299 17.68 -5.69 -15.56
N TYR A 300 17.05 -4.54 -15.78
CA TYR A 300 17.63 -3.21 -15.57
C TYR A 300 17.05 -2.51 -14.35
N GLY A 301 16.18 -3.19 -13.60
CA GLY A 301 15.61 -2.69 -12.36
C GLY A 301 14.34 -1.87 -12.53
N ASN A 302 13.79 -1.72 -13.74
CA ASN A 302 12.52 -1.03 -13.95
C ASN A 302 11.37 -1.89 -13.40
N VAL A 303 10.43 -1.26 -12.69
CA VAL A 303 9.34 -1.93 -11.98
C VAL A 303 8.01 -1.63 -12.64
N TYR A 304 7.33 -2.65 -13.11
CA TYR A 304 5.97 -2.54 -13.61
C TYR A 304 5.04 -2.80 -12.43
N ARG A 305 4.22 -1.83 -12.03
CA ARG A 305 3.33 -1.95 -10.87
C ARG A 305 1.89 -2.17 -11.26
N LEU A 306 1.38 -1.43 -12.24
CA LEU A 306 0.01 -1.58 -12.72
C LEU A 306 0.02 -1.89 -14.20
N ARG A 307 -0.98 -2.65 -14.64
CA ARG A 307 -1.27 -2.85 -16.06
C ARG A 307 -2.75 -2.76 -16.33
N ALA A 308 -3.12 -2.23 -17.49
CA ALA A 308 -4.49 -2.27 -17.97
C ALA A 308 -4.54 -2.74 -19.43
N PRO A 309 -5.57 -3.52 -19.83
CA PRO A 309 -5.75 -3.89 -21.22
C PRO A 309 -5.90 -2.67 -22.14
N CYS A 310 -5.30 -2.71 -23.32
CA CYS A 310 -5.52 -1.74 -24.38
C CYS A 310 -5.73 -2.47 -25.72
N GLN A 311 -6.49 -1.87 -26.63
CA GLN A 311 -6.71 -2.43 -27.96
C GLN A 311 -5.75 -1.79 -28.96
N VAL A 312 -4.90 -2.62 -29.58
CA VAL A 312 -3.93 -2.20 -30.62
C VAL A 312 -4.20 -3.02 -31.87
N GLY A 313 -4.80 -2.40 -32.88
CA GLY A 313 -5.31 -3.07 -34.07
C GLY A 313 -6.42 -4.07 -33.69
N GLN A 314 -6.18 -5.36 -33.97
CA GLN A 314 -7.08 -6.45 -33.58
C GLN A 314 -6.59 -7.22 -32.34
N GLN A 315 -5.54 -6.72 -31.68
CA GLN A 315 -4.90 -7.41 -30.56
C GLN A 315 -5.16 -6.66 -29.24
N THR A 316 -5.56 -7.40 -28.22
CA THR A 316 -5.48 -6.91 -26.84
C THR A 316 -4.02 -6.95 -26.38
N ARG A 317 -3.50 -5.79 -25.97
CA ARG A 317 -2.20 -5.63 -25.32
C ARG A 317 -2.39 -5.02 -23.94
N PHE A 318 -1.29 -4.64 -23.28
CA PHE A 318 -1.32 -4.01 -21.98
C PHE A 318 -0.58 -2.70 -22.01
N ALA A 319 -1.19 -1.64 -21.51
CA ALA A 319 -0.47 -0.44 -21.04
C ALA A 319 0.07 -0.72 -19.63
N TYR A 320 1.20 -0.12 -19.28
CA TYR A 320 1.82 -0.29 -17.96
C TYR A 320 2.08 1.06 -17.30
N ASP A 321 1.68 1.18 -16.04
CA ASP A 321 2.20 2.18 -15.11
C ASP A 321 3.46 1.58 -14.46
N LEU A 322 4.61 2.16 -14.77
CA LEU A 322 5.91 1.66 -14.36
C LEU A 322 6.77 2.73 -13.70
N TYR A 323 7.76 2.25 -12.98
CA TYR A 323 8.73 3.07 -12.28
C TYR A 323 10.11 2.74 -12.85
N PHE A 324 10.73 3.72 -13.47
CA PHE A 324 12.06 3.56 -14.04
C PHE A 324 13.10 3.39 -12.94
N SER A 325 14.14 2.61 -13.22
CA SER A 325 15.31 2.62 -12.36
C SER A 325 16.02 3.97 -12.48
N MET A 326 16.53 4.47 -11.37
CA MET A 326 17.17 5.78 -11.27
C MET A 326 18.54 5.64 -10.63
N LYS A 327 19.46 6.55 -10.94
CA LYS A 327 20.70 6.66 -10.15
C LYS A 327 20.38 7.51 -8.92
N PRO A 328 20.58 7.00 -7.69
CA PRO A 328 20.42 7.81 -6.49
C PRO A 328 21.39 9.00 -6.56
N GLN A 329 20.86 10.22 -6.56
CA GLN A 329 21.67 11.43 -6.54
C GLN A 329 21.06 12.45 -5.60
N LYS A 330 21.92 13.09 -4.79
CA LYS A 330 21.60 14.33 -4.11
C LYS A 330 21.67 15.44 -5.16
N ARG A 331 20.62 16.26 -5.29
CA ARG A 331 20.62 17.37 -6.27
C ARG A 331 21.80 18.31 -6.00
N PRO A 332 22.50 18.79 -7.03
CA PRO A 332 23.52 19.82 -6.86
C PRO A 332 22.84 21.12 -6.37
N ASN A 333 23.45 21.77 -5.36
CA ASN A 333 23.04 23.05 -4.81
C ASN A 333 23.05 24.18 -5.85
#